data_AF-A0A382WXP0-F1
#
_entry.id   AF-A0A382WXP0-F1
#
_cell.length_a   1.000
_cell.length_b   1.000
_cell.length_c   1.000
_cell.angle_alpha   90.00
_cell.angle_beta   90.00
_cell.angle_gamma   90.00
#
_symmetry.space_group_name_H-M   'P 1'
#
loop_
_entity.id
_entity.type
_entity.pdbx_description
1 polymer ?
#
loop_
_entity_poly.entity_id
_entity_poly.type
_entity_poly.pdbx_seq_one_letter_code
_entity_poly.pdbx_strand_id
1 'polypeptide(L)'
;MPAPDAIVDHVNALTIASKHEVRKLNIIQELPPRLDLNRFDVIMIHYTLAICLKNHLNEATIKRIGAAIPLKVVFIQDEYRHVNATIQAMRELGVEILFTIAPEQAIERIYSQEKLPGVRKVNVLAGYVSPQMLKAGTPPPSRGRPIDVGYRSRRLPAWLGELGQEKWRIAERFLADAKEYGLDCDISNSEEDRIYGPKWGHFLVS
;
A
#
# COMPACT_ATOMS: atom_id res chain seq x y z
N MET A 1 6.56 -9.19 -12.44
CA MET A 1 5.49 -9.81 -11.61
C MET A 1 4.22 -8.99 -11.76
N PRO A 2 3.03 -9.61 -11.79
CA PRO A 2 1.77 -8.88 -11.77
C PRO A 2 1.66 -8.03 -10.50
N ALA A 3 0.99 -6.88 -10.59
CA ALA A 3 0.70 -6.07 -9.41
C ALA A 3 -0.24 -6.85 -8.47
N PRO A 4 -0.04 -6.80 -7.15
CA PRO A 4 -0.96 -7.39 -6.19
C PRO A 4 -2.38 -6.83 -6.35
N ASP A 5 -3.38 -7.70 -6.22
CA ASP A 5 -4.80 -7.33 -6.38
C ASP A 5 -5.21 -6.17 -5.49
N ALA A 6 -4.73 -6.13 -4.25
CA ALA A 6 -5.03 -5.04 -3.32
C ALA A 6 -4.60 -3.65 -3.86
N ILE A 7 -3.48 -3.58 -4.59
CA ILE A 7 -3.02 -2.34 -5.22
C ILE A 7 -3.93 -1.97 -6.40
N VAL A 8 -4.23 -2.95 -7.26
CA VAL A 8 -5.08 -2.75 -8.44
C VAL A 8 -6.48 -2.34 -8.02
N ASP A 9 -7.05 -3.01 -7.03
CA ASP A 9 -8.35 -2.73 -6.46
C ASP A 9 -8.40 -1.35 -5.80
N HIS A 10 -7.37 -0.97 -5.03
CA HIS A 10 -7.32 0.37 -4.42
C HIS A 10 -7.31 1.48 -5.49
N VAL A 11 -6.46 1.34 -6.52
CA VAL A 11 -6.41 2.31 -7.64
C VAL A 11 -7.72 2.36 -8.42
N ASN A 12 -8.35 1.21 -8.65
CA ASN A 12 -9.63 1.15 -9.37
C ASN A 12 -10.79 1.68 -8.53
N ALA A 13 -10.78 1.47 -7.21
CA ALA A 13 -11.78 1.99 -6.29
C ALA A 13 -11.83 3.53 -6.32
N LEU A 14 -10.68 4.20 -6.48
CA LEU A 14 -10.64 5.65 -6.69
C LEU A 14 -11.43 6.10 -7.92
N THR A 15 -11.54 5.26 -8.96
CA THR A 15 -12.34 5.56 -10.15
C THR A 15 -13.81 5.15 -9.96
N ILE A 16 -14.06 3.96 -9.41
CA ILE A 16 -15.40 3.37 -9.32
C ILE A 16 -16.26 4.03 -8.24
N ALA A 17 -15.66 4.37 -7.09
CA ALA A 17 -16.37 4.92 -5.95
C ALA A 17 -16.41 6.46 -5.95
N SER A 18 -15.69 7.11 -6.86
CA SER A 18 -15.64 8.58 -6.93
C SER A 18 -16.76 9.13 -7.79
N LYS A 19 -17.34 10.25 -7.35
CA LYS A 19 -18.25 11.09 -8.16
C LYS A 19 -17.51 12.01 -9.13
N HIS A 20 -16.18 12.06 -9.07
CA HIS A 20 -15.32 12.92 -9.89
C HIS A 20 -14.70 12.15 -11.06
N GLU A 21 -14.29 12.87 -12.09
CA GLU A 21 -13.55 12.28 -13.21
C GLU A 21 -12.11 11.94 -12.79
N VAL A 22 -11.76 10.65 -12.80
CA VAL A 22 -10.43 10.18 -12.42
C VAL A 22 -9.67 9.70 -13.65
N ARG A 23 -8.53 10.33 -13.94
CA ARG A 23 -7.58 9.90 -14.97
C ARG A 23 -6.36 9.27 -14.31
N LYS A 24 -6.13 7.99 -14.59
CA LYS A 24 -5.00 7.23 -14.07
C LYS A 24 -3.79 7.41 -14.99
N LEU A 25 -2.65 7.75 -14.41
CA LEU A 25 -1.38 7.83 -15.11
C LEU A 25 -0.36 6.97 -14.37
N ASN A 26 0.16 5.95 -15.05
CA ASN A 26 1.26 5.15 -14.53
C ASN A 26 2.58 5.73 -15.03
N ILE A 27 3.48 6.06 -14.11
CA ILE A 27 4.82 6.57 -14.43
C ILE A 27 5.86 5.92 -13.53
N ILE A 28 7.09 5.93 -14.02
CA ILE A 28 8.28 5.82 -13.20
C ILE A 28 9.22 6.95 -13.61
N GLN A 29 9.70 7.70 -12.62
CA GLN A 29 10.57 8.89 -12.73
C GLN A 29 9.95 10.11 -13.41
N GLU A 30 9.43 9.99 -14.62
CA GLU A 30 9.11 11.11 -15.50
C GLU A 30 7.63 11.23 -15.85
N LEU A 31 7.10 12.46 -15.76
CA LEU A 31 5.81 12.80 -16.34
C LEU A 31 5.94 13.02 -17.86
N PRO A 32 4.95 12.60 -18.67
CA PRO A 32 4.92 12.91 -20.10
C PRO A 32 5.17 14.41 -20.36
N PRO A 33 6.07 14.79 -21.28
CA PRO A 33 6.43 16.20 -21.48
C PRO A 33 5.25 17.10 -21.84
N ARG A 34 4.27 16.55 -22.60
CA ARG A 34 3.08 17.26 -23.06
C ARG A 34 1.92 17.25 -22.06
N LEU A 35 2.08 16.59 -20.92
CA LEU A 35 1.05 16.58 -19.89
C LEU A 35 1.04 17.93 -19.17
N ASP A 36 -0.04 18.68 -19.38
CA ASP A 36 -0.35 19.87 -18.61
C ASP A 36 -1.12 19.47 -17.34
N LEU A 37 -0.45 19.60 -16.20
CA LEU A 37 -1.01 19.29 -14.90
C LEU A 37 -2.09 20.30 -14.47
N ASN A 38 -2.08 21.53 -15.00
CA ASN A 38 -3.03 22.57 -14.60
C ASN A 38 -4.43 22.39 -15.20
N ARG A 39 -4.64 21.33 -16.01
CA ARG A 39 -5.95 20.92 -16.51
C ARG A 39 -6.77 20.11 -15.50
N PHE A 40 -6.21 19.80 -14.34
CA PHE A 40 -6.84 19.01 -13.30
C PHE A 40 -7.11 19.89 -12.07
N ASP A 41 -8.11 19.53 -11.27
CA ASP A 41 -8.36 20.19 -9.98
C ASP A 41 -7.50 19.60 -8.85
N VAL A 42 -7.12 18.33 -8.99
CA VAL A 42 -6.39 17.55 -7.98
C VAL A 42 -5.34 16.66 -8.65
N ILE A 43 -4.14 16.61 -8.06
CA ILE A 43 -3.10 15.63 -8.37
C ILE A 43 -3.01 14.67 -7.18
N MET A 44 -3.26 13.39 -7.43
CA MET A 44 -3.17 12.34 -6.42
C MET A 44 -1.97 11.44 -6.69
N ILE A 45 -1.08 11.33 -5.70
CA ILE A 45 0.08 10.44 -5.74
C ILE A 45 -0.22 9.19 -4.91
N HIS A 46 -0.31 8.05 -5.59
CA HIS A 46 -0.63 6.77 -4.97
C HIS A 46 0.58 6.19 -4.22
N TYR A 47 0.35 5.43 -3.14
CA TYR A 47 1.40 4.89 -2.25
C TYR A 47 2.40 3.95 -2.93
N THR A 48 2.08 3.47 -4.14
CA THR A 48 3.01 2.69 -4.98
C THR A 48 4.20 3.52 -5.49
N LEU A 49 4.08 4.86 -5.46
CA LEU A 49 5.18 5.77 -5.74
C LEU A 49 5.78 6.25 -4.41
N ALA A 50 6.95 5.73 -4.06
CA ALA A 50 7.73 6.23 -2.94
C ALA A 50 8.29 7.61 -3.30
N ILE A 51 7.58 8.67 -2.92
CA ILE A 51 7.86 10.05 -3.33
C ILE A 51 9.25 10.58 -2.95
N CYS A 52 9.88 9.98 -1.94
CA CYS A 52 11.24 10.32 -1.52
C CYS A 52 12.34 9.66 -2.34
N LEU A 53 12.01 8.64 -3.15
CA LEU A 53 12.98 7.88 -3.92
C LEU A 53 13.08 8.40 -5.35
N LYS A 54 14.28 8.83 -5.75
CA LYS A 54 14.52 9.44 -7.07
C LYS A 54 14.30 8.49 -8.25
N ASN A 55 14.39 7.19 -8.01
CA ASN A 55 14.05 6.17 -9.01
C ASN A 55 12.53 5.98 -9.19
N HIS A 56 11.68 6.53 -8.32
CA HIS A 56 10.23 6.60 -8.49
C HIS A 56 9.78 7.96 -9.03
N LEU A 57 10.32 9.06 -8.50
CA LEU A 57 10.07 10.43 -8.99
C LEU A 57 11.39 11.19 -9.06
N ASN A 58 11.82 11.55 -10.27
CA ASN A 58 13.05 12.34 -10.42
C ASN A 58 12.81 13.82 -10.05
N GLU A 59 13.90 14.59 -9.96
CA GLU A 59 13.81 16.00 -9.56
C GLU A 59 12.97 16.86 -10.51
N ALA A 60 13.04 16.58 -11.82
CA ALA A 60 12.26 17.31 -12.81
C ALA A 60 10.76 17.10 -12.60
N THR A 61 10.34 15.87 -12.31
CA THR A 61 8.94 15.55 -12.00
C THR A 61 8.48 16.18 -10.69
N ILE A 62 9.30 16.10 -9.62
CA ILE A 62 8.97 16.73 -8.34
C ILE A 62 8.76 18.24 -8.53
N LYS A 63 9.68 18.92 -9.23
CA LYS A 63 9.56 20.35 -9.52
C LYS A 63 8.32 20.67 -10.35
N ARG A 64 8.02 19.87 -11.38
CA ARG A 64 6.80 20.05 -12.22
C ARG A 64 5.52 19.90 -11.42
N ILE A 65 5.44 18.91 -10.53
CA ILE A 65 4.25 18.72 -9.67
C ILE A 65 4.15 19.85 -8.64
N GLY A 66 5.27 20.20 -7.98
CA GLY A 66 5.29 21.25 -6.97
C GLY A 66 4.92 22.64 -7.53
N ALA A 67 5.27 22.92 -8.79
CA ALA A 67 4.91 24.17 -9.46
C ALA A 67 3.49 24.18 -10.06
N ALA A 68 2.81 23.04 -10.13
CA ALA A 68 1.45 22.98 -10.66
C ALA A 68 0.48 23.65 -9.67
N ILE A 69 -0.61 24.24 -10.17
CA ILE A 69 -1.65 24.88 -9.35
C ILE A 69 -2.55 23.87 -8.59
N PRO A 70 -2.93 22.69 -9.12
CA PRO A 70 -3.93 21.82 -8.50
C PRO A 70 -3.59 21.39 -7.08
N LEU A 71 -4.62 21.04 -6.30
CA LEU A 71 -4.48 20.46 -4.96
C LEU A 71 -3.63 19.18 -5.02
N LYS A 72 -2.58 19.06 -4.21
CA LYS A 72 -1.79 17.82 -4.15
C LYS A 72 -2.16 16.97 -2.96
N VAL A 73 -2.48 15.71 -3.24
CA VAL A 73 -2.77 14.71 -2.21
C VAL A 73 -1.87 13.50 -2.38
N VAL A 74 -1.47 12.88 -1.28
CA VAL A 74 -0.62 11.68 -1.30
C VAL A 74 -1.14 10.60 -0.36
N PHE A 75 -1.04 9.35 -0.79
CA PHE A 75 -1.20 8.18 0.07
C PHE A 75 0.18 7.64 0.45
N ILE A 76 0.40 7.35 1.73
CA ILE A 76 1.58 6.61 2.19
C ILE A 76 1.10 5.36 2.95
N GLN A 77 1.85 4.26 2.85
CA GLN A 77 1.58 3.03 3.62
C GLN A 77 2.83 2.54 4.37
N ASP A 78 3.98 2.40 3.70
CA ASP A 78 5.24 1.97 4.34
C ASP A 78 5.91 3.11 5.16
N GLU A 79 5.16 3.70 6.10
CA GLU A 79 5.48 4.92 6.87
C GLU A 79 6.54 4.75 7.97
N TYR A 80 7.27 3.65 7.94
CA TYR A 80 8.36 3.35 8.88
C TYR A 80 9.75 3.53 8.23
N ARG A 81 9.79 3.85 6.93
CA ARG A 81 11.04 4.05 6.17
C ARG A 81 11.15 5.48 5.66
N HIS A 82 12.39 5.98 5.61
CA HIS A 82 12.71 7.26 4.96
C HIS A 82 11.78 8.41 5.41
N VAL A 83 11.34 8.43 6.67
CA VAL A 83 10.27 9.31 7.16
C VAL A 83 10.59 10.77 6.88
N ASN A 84 11.78 11.23 7.29
CA ASN A 84 12.22 12.60 7.08
C ASN A 84 12.35 12.96 5.59
N ALA A 85 12.85 12.04 4.76
CA ALA A 85 12.95 12.27 3.32
C ALA A 85 11.57 12.31 2.64
N THR A 86 10.61 11.53 3.13
CA THR A 86 9.21 11.55 2.68
C THR A 86 8.54 12.86 3.06
N ILE A 87 8.78 13.36 4.27
CA ILE A 87 8.33 14.69 4.71
C ILE A 87 8.91 15.80 3.83
N GLN A 88 10.22 15.75 3.55
CA GLN A 88 10.86 16.71 2.66
C GLN A 88 10.26 16.66 1.25
N ALA A 89 10.05 15.47 0.69
CA ALA A 89 9.41 15.31 -0.61
C ALA A 89 7.98 15.87 -0.63
N MET A 90 7.19 15.66 0.42
CA MET A 90 5.85 16.26 0.53
C MET A 90 5.89 17.79 0.51
N ARG A 91 6.89 18.40 1.17
CA ARG A 91 7.09 19.85 1.14
C ARG A 91 7.44 20.35 -0.25
N GLU A 92 8.37 19.68 -0.94
CA GLU A 92 8.78 20.02 -2.32
C GLU A 92 7.63 19.87 -3.32
N LEU A 93 6.79 18.86 -3.12
CA LEU A 93 5.61 18.62 -3.95
C LEU A 93 4.45 19.58 -3.62
N GLY A 94 4.50 20.30 -2.49
CA GLY A 94 3.41 21.14 -2.03
C GLY A 94 2.16 20.34 -1.62
N VAL A 95 2.35 19.18 -1.00
CA VAL A 95 1.24 18.33 -0.54
C VAL A 95 0.38 19.06 0.49
N GLU A 96 -0.93 19.02 0.29
CA GLU A 96 -1.92 19.66 1.17
C GLU A 96 -2.77 18.63 1.93
N ILE A 97 -2.90 17.41 1.41
CA ILE A 97 -3.58 16.30 2.09
C ILE A 97 -2.72 15.04 2.08
N LEU A 98 -2.47 14.50 3.27
CA LEU A 98 -1.81 13.22 3.50
C LEU A 98 -2.84 12.18 3.95
N PHE A 99 -3.01 11.13 3.17
CA PHE A 99 -3.68 9.90 3.60
C PHE A 99 -2.63 8.95 4.18
N THR A 100 -2.78 8.63 5.46
CA THR A 100 -1.77 7.90 6.25
C THR A 100 -2.38 6.69 6.92
N ILE A 101 -1.62 5.60 7.02
CA ILE A 101 -1.99 4.42 7.81
C ILE A 101 -1.44 4.46 9.23
N ALA A 102 -0.67 5.50 9.60
CA ALA A 102 -0.14 5.62 10.94
C ALA A 102 -1.29 5.65 11.96
N PRO A 103 -1.16 4.94 13.10
CA PRO A 103 -2.16 5.00 14.17
C PRO A 103 -2.47 6.44 14.54
N GLU A 104 -3.73 6.79 14.76
CA GLU A 104 -4.17 8.18 14.98
C GLU A 104 -3.34 8.90 16.04
N GLN A 105 -3.08 8.24 17.17
CA GLN A 105 -2.27 8.79 18.27
C GLN A 105 -0.81 9.09 17.91
N ALA A 106 -0.30 8.50 16.82
CA ALA A 106 1.08 8.65 16.36
C ALA A 106 1.22 9.63 15.19
N ILE A 107 0.12 10.00 14.52
CA ILE A 107 0.15 10.86 13.32
C ILE A 107 0.88 12.17 13.61
N GLU A 108 0.52 12.87 14.69
CA GLU A 108 1.12 14.18 14.99
C GLU A 108 2.57 14.07 15.47
N ARG A 109 2.98 12.91 16.01
CA ARG A 109 4.39 12.64 16.35
C ARG A 109 5.24 12.45 15.10
N ILE A 110 4.70 11.81 14.07
CA ILE A 110 5.41 11.53 12.81
C ILE A 110 5.38 12.79 11.92
N TYR A 111 4.19 13.32 11.70
CA TYR A 111 3.84 14.39 10.76
C TYR A 111 3.34 15.64 11.48
N SER A 112 4.16 16.20 12.38
CA SER A 112 3.75 17.36 13.18
C SER A 112 3.42 18.60 12.34
N GLN A 113 2.67 19.54 12.91
CA GLN A 113 2.42 20.86 12.31
C GLN A 113 3.71 21.62 11.99
N GLU A 114 4.79 21.43 12.76
CA GLU A 114 6.10 22.01 12.46
C GLU A 114 6.69 21.42 11.16
N LYS A 115 6.58 20.11 10.99
CA LYS A 115 7.16 19.39 9.83
C LYS A 115 6.32 19.59 8.56
N LEU A 116 5.00 19.56 8.68
CA LEU A 116 4.02 19.68 7.60
C LEU A 116 2.92 20.68 7.98
N PRO A 117 3.22 21.99 8.00
CA PRO A 117 2.27 23.01 8.39
C PRO A 117 1.09 23.06 7.41
N GLY A 118 -0.14 23.10 7.94
CA GLY A 118 -1.35 23.22 7.14
C GLY A 118 -1.77 21.96 6.37
N VAL A 119 -0.95 20.90 6.39
CA VAL A 119 -1.28 19.63 5.72
C VAL A 119 -2.36 18.91 6.51
N ARG A 120 -3.50 18.66 5.86
CA ARG A 120 -4.56 17.84 6.43
C ARG A 120 -4.14 16.38 6.44
N LYS A 121 -4.10 15.76 7.61
CA LYS A 121 -3.82 14.33 7.76
C LYS A 121 -5.13 13.55 7.89
N VAL A 122 -5.30 12.51 7.10
CA VAL A 122 -6.49 11.65 7.10
C VAL A 122 -6.03 10.22 7.34
N ASN A 123 -6.44 9.62 8.46
CA ASN A 123 -6.16 8.22 8.72
C ASN A 123 -6.98 7.33 7.77
N VAL A 124 -6.34 6.32 7.20
CA VAL A 124 -6.94 5.34 6.29
C VAL A 124 -6.46 3.93 6.64
N LEU A 125 -7.20 2.92 6.17
CA LEU A 125 -6.80 1.53 6.34
C LEU A 125 -5.71 1.13 5.33
N ALA A 126 -4.85 0.20 5.74
CA ALA A 126 -3.84 -0.39 4.86
C ALA A 126 -4.46 -1.23 3.72
N GLY A 127 -5.71 -1.64 3.86
CA GLY A 127 -6.48 -2.36 2.85
C GLY A 127 -7.99 -2.30 3.13
N TYR A 128 -8.77 -2.50 2.07
CA TYR A 128 -10.23 -2.52 2.10
C TYR A 128 -10.75 -3.76 1.39
N VAL A 129 -11.95 -4.21 1.74
CA VAL A 129 -12.64 -5.27 1.00
C VAL A 129 -13.28 -4.65 -0.26
N SER A 130 -12.82 -5.05 -1.43
CA SER A 130 -13.36 -4.55 -2.70
C SER A 130 -14.61 -5.34 -3.14
N PRO A 131 -15.50 -4.75 -3.97
CA PRO A 131 -16.58 -5.51 -4.60
C PRO A 131 -16.10 -6.72 -5.41
N GLN A 132 -14.87 -6.66 -5.94
CA GLN A 132 -14.27 -7.78 -6.66
C GLN A 132 -13.91 -8.94 -5.72
N MET A 133 -13.39 -8.65 -4.53
CA MET A 133 -13.13 -9.67 -3.50
C MET A 133 -14.42 -10.35 -3.05
N LEU A 134 -15.53 -9.61 -2.94
CA LEU A 134 -16.82 -10.19 -2.56
C LEU A 134 -17.34 -11.22 -3.57
N LYS A 135 -16.90 -11.17 -4.84
CA LYS A 135 -17.27 -12.17 -5.85
C LYS A 135 -16.68 -13.56 -5.57
N ALA A 136 -15.65 -13.65 -4.72
CA ALA A 136 -15.12 -14.94 -4.28
C ALA A 136 -16.14 -15.74 -3.46
N GLY A 137 -17.14 -15.08 -2.88
CA GLY A 137 -18.18 -15.69 -2.06
C GLY A 137 -17.98 -15.42 -0.57
N THR A 138 -18.83 -16.04 0.24
CA THR A 138 -18.76 -15.95 1.70
C THR A 138 -17.87 -17.07 2.24
N PRO A 139 -16.89 -16.77 3.10
CA PRO A 139 -16.09 -17.82 3.73
C PRO A 139 -16.97 -18.82 4.48
N PRO A 140 -16.75 -20.14 4.34
CA PRO A 140 -17.48 -21.14 5.11
C PRO A 140 -17.15 -21.01 6.61
N PRO A 141 -18.00 -21.59 7.49
CA PRO A 141 -17.67 -21.75 8.91
C PRO A 141 -16.29 -22.38 9.09
N SER A 142 -15.58 -22.05 10.18
CA SER A 142 -14.25 -22.61 10.44
C SER A 142 -14.23 -24.14 10.49
N ARG A 143 -15.31 -24.75 10.99
CA ARG A 143 -15.44 -26.21 11.05
C ARG A 143 -15.62 -26.81 9.66
N GLY A 144 -14.75 -27.74 9.30
CA GLY A 144 -14.83 -28.51 8.05
C GLY A 144 -14.10 -27.87 6.87
N ARG A 145 -13.32 -26.81 7.11
CA ARG A 145 -12.41 -26.25 6.11
C ARG A 145 -11.23 -27.23 5.90
N PRO A 146 -10.73 -27.37 4.67
CA PRO A 146 -9.59 -28.23 4.38
C PRO A 146 -8.25 -27.63 4.80
N ILE A 147 -8.23 -26.34 5.17
CA ILE A 147 -7.04 -25.61 5.63
C ILE A 147 -7.43 -24.93 6.94
N ASP A 148 -6.77 -25.31 8.03
CA ASP A 148 -6.93 -24.69 9.34
C ASP A 148 -6.17 -23.36 9.41
N VAL A 149 -4.95 -23.33 8.86
CA VAL A 149 -4.07 -22.15 8.91
C VAL A 149 -3.42 -21.89 7.56
N GLY A 150 -3.75 -20.72 7.00
CA GLY A 150 -3.15 -20.19 5.78
C GLY A 150 -2.21 -19.03 6.07
N TYR A 151 -1.00 -19.04 5.49
CA TYR A 151 -0.06 -17.92 5.64
C TYR A 151 0.85 -17.76 4.41
N ARG A 152 1.08 -16.51 4.01
CA ARG A 152 2.04 -16.16 2.96
C ARG A 152 2.92 -15.03 3.46
N SER A 153 4.23 -15.25 3.37
CA SER A 153 5.23 -14.28 3.78
C SER A 153 6.44 -14.40 2.86
N ARG A 154 7.50 -13.69 3.20
CA ARG A 154 8.76 -13.70 2.48
C ARG A 154 9.91 -13.36 3.41
N ARG A 155 11.10 -13.84 3.05
CA ARG A 155 12.33 -13.43 3.73
C ARG A 155 12.66 -11.98 3.36
N LEU A 156 12.47 -11.09 4.32
CA LEU A 156 12.78 -9.67 4.19
C LEU A 156 14.26 -9.40 4.49
N PRO A 157 14.87 -8.36 3.90
CA PRO A 157 16.23 -7.95 4.27
C PRO A 157 16.39 -7.66 5.77
N ALA A 158 17.56 -8.00 6.32
CA ALA A 158 17.87 -7.86 7.75
C ALA A 158 17.70 -6.43 8.29
N TRP A 159 17.96 -5.41 7.45
CA TRP A 159 17.86 -4.00 7.84
C TRP A 159 16.44 -3.54 8.18
N LEU A 160 15.41 -4.34 7.88
CA LEU A 160 14.01 -4.08 8.29
C LEU A 160 13.75 -4.42 9.77
N GLY A 161 14.77 -4.88 10.49
CA GLY A 161 14.71 -5.12 11.93
C GLY A 161 13.93 -6.37 12.31
N GLU A 162 13.80 -6.58 13.62
CA GLU A 162 13.27 -7.83 14.19
C GLU A 162 11.84 -8.13 13.72
N LEU A 163 10.95 -7.13 13.72
CA LEU A 163 9.57 -7.30 13.24
C LEU A 163 9.48 -7.66 11.75
N GLY A 164 10.45 -7.23 10.94
CA GLY A 164 10.54 -7.63 9.54
C GLY A 164 10.99 -9.10 9.39
N GLN A 165 11.89 -9.55 10.26
CA GLN A 165 12.37 -10.93 10.27
C GLN A 165 11.35 -11.91 10.87
N GLU A 166 10.60 -11.46 11.87
CA GLU A 166 9.59 -12.27 12.55
C GLU A 166 8.53 -12.82 11.58
N LYS A 167 8.18 -12.06 10.53
CA LYS A 167 7.20 -12.49 9.51
C LYS A 167 7.51 -13.83 8.87
N TRP A 168 8.77 -14.16 8.57
CA TRP A 168 9.08 -15.47 7.97
C TRP A 168 9.43 -16.52 9.03
N ARG A 169 9.95 -16.09 10.18
CA ARG A 169 10.27 -16.98 11.31
C ARG A 169 9.01 -17.59 11.94
N ILE A 170 7.92 -16.83 12.04
CA ILE A 170 6.64 -17.33 12.56
C ILE A 170 6.13 -18.48 11.68
N ALA A 171 6.22 -18.36 10.35
CA ALA A 171 5.81 -19.43 9.44
C ALA A 171 6.56 -20.74 9.69
N GLU A 172 7.88 -20.69 9.84
CA GLU A 172 8.71 -21.88 10.07
C GLU A 172 8.44 -22.52 11.43
N ARG A 173 8.32 -21.69 12.48
CA ARG A 173 8.03 -22.16 13.85
C ARG A 173 6.64 -22.77 13.93
N PHE A 174 5.64 -22.08 13.38
CA PHE A 174 4.26 -22.56 13.37
C PHE A 174 4.14 -23.90 12.64
N LEU A 175 4.80 -24.05 11.48
CA LEU A 175 4.80 -25.32 10.74
C LEU A 175 5.45 -26.48 11.50
N ALA A 176 6.46 -26.21 12.34
CA ALA A 176 7.07 -27.23 13.18
C ALA A 176 6.08 -27.74 14.24
N ASP A 177 5.38 -26.82 14.91
CA ASP A 177 4.46 -27.12 16.01
C ASP A 177 3.12 -27.68 15.50
N ALA A 178 2.62 -27.20 14.35
CA ALA A 178 1.30 -27.53 13.79
C ALA A 178 1.04 -29.04 13.67
N LYS A 179 2.10 -29.83 13.41
CA LYS A 179 2.01 -31.29 13.31
C LYS A 179 1.57 -31.95 14.60
N GLU A 180 2.01 -31.43 15.75
CA GLU A 180 1.65 -31.97 17.08
C GLU A 180 0.16 -31.76 17.39
N TYR A 181 -0.44 -30.73 16.79
CA TYR A 181 -1.86 -30.39 16.94
C TYR A 181 -2.73 -30.96 15.82
N GLY A 182 -2.15 -31.67 14.84
CA GLY A 182 -2.87 -32.23 13.70
C GLY A 182 -3.53 -31.17 12.81
N LEU A 183 -2.92 -29.99 12.68
CA LEU A 183 -3.46 -28.89 11.87
C LEU A 183 -3.06 -29.02 10.40
N ASP A 184 -4.03 -28.89 9.51
CA ASP A 184 -3.82 -28.82 8.07
C ASP A 184 -3.43 -27.39 7.67
N CYS A 185 -2.17 -27.22 7.26
CA CYS A 185 -1.59 -25.90 7.00
C CYS A 185 -1.25 -25.70 5.52
N ASP A 186 -1.54 -24.51 5.00
CA ASP A 186 -0.98 -24.02 3.74
C ASP A 186 -0.18 -22.74 4.02
N ILE A 187 1.11 -22.91 4.30
CA ILE A 187 2.02 -21.85 4.74
C ILE A 187 3.26 -21.82 3.84
N SER A 188 3.63 -20.64 3.31
CA SER A 188 4.87 -20.47 2.55
C SER A 188 5.56 -19.12 2.77
N ASN A 189 6.90 -19.16 2.70
CA ASN A 189 7.82 -18.02 2.70
C ASN A 189 8.47 -17.75 1.33
N SER A 190 8.12 -18.55 0.31
CA SER A 190 8.62 -18.40 -1.06
C SER A 190 7.81 -17.33 -1.81
N GLU A 191 8.50 -16.52 -2.62
CA GLU A 191 7.85 -15.51 -3.46
C GLU A 191 7.04 -16.14 -4.59
N GLU A 192 7.43 -17.33 -5.05
CA GLU A 192 6.79 -18.11 -6.10
C GLU A 192 5.40 -18.63 -5.66
N ASP A 193 5.22 -18.91 -4.37
CA ASP A 193 3.96 -19.39 -3.78
C ASP A 193 2.96 -18.26 -3.48
N ARG A 194 3.29 -17.02 -3.89
CA ARG A 194 2.41 -15.89 -3.67
C ARG A 194 1.13 -16.04 -4.50
N ILE A 195 0.00 -15.86 -3.81
CA ILE A 195 -1.32 -16.00 -4.40
C ILE A 195 -1.77 -14.65 -4.96
N TYR A 196 -2.09 -14.62 -6.26
CA TYR A 196 -2.55 -13.41 -6.97
C TYR A 196 -3.90 -13.65 -7.63
N GLY A 197 -4.58 -12.57 -8.00
CA GLY A 197 -5.81 -12.65 -8.77
C GLY A 197 -6.96 -13.31 -8.00
N PRO A 198 -7.94 -13.83 -8.75
CA PRO A 198 -9.07 -14.58 -8.19
C PRO A 198 -8.68 -15.75 -7.29
N LYS A 199 -7.45 -16.30 -7.45
CA LYS A 199 -6.95 -17.38 -6.58
C LYS A 199 -6.86 -16.93 -5.12
N TRP A 200 -6.60 -15.66 -4.85
CA TRP A 200 -6.59 -15.14 -3.49
C TRP A 200 -7.98 -15.19 -2.86
N GLY A 201 -9.00 -14.80 -3.61
CA GLY A 201 -10.39 -14.95 -3.21
C GLY A 201 -10.74 -16.41 -2.91
N HIS A 202 -10.41 -17.32 -3.83
CA HIS A 202 -10.63 -18.76 -3.65
C HIS A 202 -9.94 -19.32 -2.41
N PHE A 203 -8.72 -18.87 -2.12
CA PHE A 203 -7.98 -19.25 -0.92
C PHE A 203 -8.64 -18.74 0.36
N LEU A 204 -9.19 -17.53 0.36
CA LEU A 204 -9.90 -16.98 1.53
C LEU A 204 -11.23 -17.71 1.81
N VAL A 205 -11.87 -18.27 0.80
CA VAL A 205 -13.15 -18.98 0.93
C VAL A 205 -13.01 -20.50 0.92
N SER A 206 -11.79 -21.05 0.84
CA SER A 206 -11.56 -22.51 0.76
C SER A 206 -11.87 -23.23 2.06
#